data_AF-A0A6C0JAJ6-F1
#
_entry.id   AF-A0A6C0JAJ6-F1
#
_cell.length_a   1.000
_cell.length_b   1.000
_cell.length_c   1.000
_cell.angle_alpha   90.00
_cell.angle_beta   90.00
_cell.angle_gamma   90.00
#
_symmetry.space_group_name_H-M   'P 1'
#
loop_
_entity.id
_entity.type
_entity.pdbx_description
1 polymer ?
#
loop_
_entity_poly.entity_id
_entity_poly.type
_entity_poly.pdbx_seq_one_letter_code
_entity_poly.pdbx_strand_id
1 'polypeptide(L)'
;MATTDYFFDNMCRIGDDKCALNQGDKQNVSGSDYLLTNHFLSDSNMSKGIAFATNQPNVNYSGTQGSSVGGSNIDDSSKLLVQKIQTNNPERLNLVERPFLTVPYLGKGKVDTDKETQIIQGEYYTNKKSNNLVSETSFMPYLNTPLLQSIESGIANPANFVEDLDDGFMRGSMPTRDLHRDERRT
;
A
#
# COMPACT_ATOMS: atom_id res chain seq x y z
N MET A 1 -29.80 26.70 67.20
CA MET A 1 -28.61 26.86 68.05
C MET A 1 -27.52 26.00 67.43
N ALA A 2 -26.55 26.60 66.75
CA ALA A 2 -25.51 25.85 66.05
C ALA A 2 -24.53 25.28 67.09
N THR A 3 -24.38 23.97 67.13
CA THR A 3 -23.39 23.27 67.97
C THR A 3 -22.02 23.48 67.35
N THR A 4 -21.19 24.31 67.97
CA THR A 4 -19.78 24.46 67.60
C THR A 4 -18.95 23.42 68.34
N ASP A 5 -18.21 22.60 67.61
CA ASP A 5 -17.22 21.69 68.16
C ASP A 5 -16.09 22.51 68.83
N TYR A 6 -15.61 22.07 70.00
CA TYR A 6 -14.58 22.75 70.80
C TYR A 6 -13.17 22.18 70.56
N PHE A 7 -13.05 21.16 69.70
CA PHE A 7 -11.76 20.60 69.30
C PHE A 7 -11.16 21.39 68.14
N PHE A 8 -9.83 21.56 68.15
CA PHE A 8 -9.08 22.11 67.01
C PHE A 8 -9.25 21.23 65.77
N ASP A 9 -9.33 21.82 64.58
CA ASP A 9 -9.44 21.08 63.32
C ASP A 9 -8.13 20.28 63.12
N ASN A 10 -8.23 18.95 62.97
CA ASN A 10 -7.10 18.04 62.76
C ASN A 10 -5.95 18.07 63.80
N MET A 11 -6.22 18.37 65.08
CA MET A 11 -5.18 18.45 66.14
C MET A 11 -4.04 19.46 65.87
N CYS A 12 -4.25 20.40 64.96
CA CYS A 12 -3.28 21.44 64.63
C CYS A 12 -3.37 22.63 65.59
N ARG A 13 -2.46 23.60 65.42
CA ARG A 13 -2.48 24.85 66.19
C ARG A 13 -3.67 25.69 65.73
N ILE A 14 -4.25 26.48 66.64
CA ILE A 14 -5.36 27.41 66.37
C ILE A 14 -5.21 28.26 65.10
N GLY A 15 -3.99 28.59 64.67
CA GLY A 15 -3.75 29.38 63.46
C GLY A 15 -4.14 28.69 62.14
N ASP A 16 -4.27 27.36 62.15
CA ASP A 16 -4.64 26.57 60.98
C ASP A 16 -6.16 26.31 60.91
N ASP A 17 -6.92 26.68 61.96
CA ASP A 17 -8.37 26.56 61.96
C ASP A 17 -9.00 27.56 60.98
N LYS A 18 -10.05 27.12 60.28
CA LYS A 18 -10.80 27.99 59.33
C LYS A 18 -11.31 29.29 59.95
N CYS A 19 -11.59 29.29 61.26
CA CYS A 19 -12.05 30.47 61.99
C CYS A 19 -10.93 31.48 62.32
N ALA A 20 -9.67 31.04 62.33
CA ALA A 20 -8.51 31.86 62.64
C ALA A 20 -7.77 32.39 61.41
N LEU A 21 -8.15 31.93 60.21
CA LEU A 21 -7.61 32.41 58.93
C LEU A 21 -7.80 33.93 58.81
N ASN A 22 -6.67 34.64 58.78
CA ASN A 22 -6.68 36.09 58.64
C ASN A 22 -6.70 36.50 57.15
N GLN A 23 -6.90 37.79 56.88
CA GLN A 23 -6.95 38.30 55.51
C GLN A 23 -5.61 38.16 54.78
N GLY A 24 -4.49 38.22 55.52
CA GLY A 24 -3.15 37.99 54.99
C GLY A 24 -2.98 36.55 54.50
N ASP A 25 -3.45 35.55 55.24
CA ASP A 25 -3.40 34.15 54.85
C ASP A 25 -4.18 33.92 53.55
N LYS A 26 -5.37 34.51 53.44
CA LYS A 26 -6.18 34.46 52.21
C LYS A 26 -5.48 35.13 51.02
N GLN A 27 -4.81 36.27 51.25
CA GLN A 27 -4.05 36.96 50.21
C GLN A 27 -2.80 36.18 49.79
N ASN A 28 -2.10 35.56 50.74
CA ASN A 28 -0.94 34.71 50.47
C ASN A 28 -1.32 33.47 49.64
N VAL A 29 -2.43 32.81 50.00
CA VAL A 29 -2.98 31.69 49.25
C VAL A 29 -3.42 32.17 47.87
N SER A 30 -4.16 33.27 47.76
CA SER A 30 -4.63 33.80 46.47
C SER A 30 -3.49 34.19 45.53
N GLY A 31 -2.39 34.73 46.07
CA GLY A 31 -1.18 35.03 45.29
C GLY A 31 -0.51 33.77 44.76
N SER A 32 -0.45 32.73 45.59
CA SER A 32 0.08 31.42 45.21
C SER A 32 -0.80 30.75 44.15
N ASP A 33 -2.12 30.78 44.35
CA ASP A 33 -3.11 30.25 43.43
C ASP A 33 -3.02 30.97 42.08
N TYR A 34 -2.89 32.30 42.04
CA TYR A 34 -2.75 33.04 40.79
C TYR A 34 -1.53 32.61 39.97
N LEU A 35 -0.40 32.34 40.63
CA LEU A 35 0.83 31.90 39.96
C LEU A 35 0.76 30.45 39.47
N LEU A 36 0.03 29.58 40.19
CA LEU A 36 -0.04 28.15 39.90
C LEU A 36 -1.29 27.74 39.11
N THR A 37 -2.28 28.61 38.99
CA THR A 37 -3.54 28.30 38.30
C THR A 37 -3.29 28.17 36.82
N ASN A 38 -3.60 26.99 36.30
CA ASN A 38 -3.70 26.78 34.87
C ASN A 38 -5.13 27.10 34.38
N HIS A 39 -5.30 28.24 33.71
CA HIS A 39 -6.59 28.69 33.19
C HIS A 39 -7.16 27.83 32.05
N PHE A 40 -6.37 26.90 31.49
CA PHE A 40 -6.75 26.03 30.38
C PHE A 40 -6.95 24.57 30.82
N LEU A 41 -7.12 24.29 32.12
CA LEU A 41 -7.36 22.94 32.68
C LEU A 41 -8.49 22.16 32.01
N SER A 42 -9.55 22.84 31.54
CA SER A 42 -10.68 22.20 30.86
C SER A 42 -10.39 21.83 29.40
N ASP A 43 -9.34 22.38 28.81
CA ASP A 43 -8.89 22.06 27.47
C ASP A 43 -7.76 21.03 27.52
N SER A 44 -8.15 19.77 27.53
CA SER A 44 -7.26 18.63 27.62
C SER A 44 -6.34 18.46 26.40
N ASN A 45 -6.49 19.23 25.33
CA ASN A 45 -5.60 19.22 24.16
C ASN A 45 -4.75 20.50 24.05
N MET A 46 -4.85 21.42 25.03
CA MET A 46 -4.12 22.69 25.06
C MET A 46 -4.35 23.58 23.82
N SER A 47 -5.42 23.36 23.05
CA SER A 47 -5.66 24.07 21.78
C SER A 47 -5.84 25.58 22.00
N LYS A 48 -6.62 25.96 23.00
CA LYS A 48 -6.86 27.35 23.40
C LYS A 48 -5.60 28.00 23.99
N GLY A 49 -4.83 27.25 24.77
CA GLY A 49 -3.57 27.73 25.34
C GLY A 49 -2.52 28.00 24.25
N ILE A 50 -2.40 27.10 23.28
CA ILE A 50 -1.54 27.26 22.09
C ILE A 50 -1.99 28.49 21.31
N ALA A 51 -3.28 28.59 20.97
CA ALA A 51 -3.81 29.72 20.21
C ALA A 51 -3.56 31.06 20.92
N PHE A 52 -3.74 31.11 22.24
CA PHE A 52 -3.45 32.29 23.05
C PHE A 52 -1.96 32.67 23.00
N ALA A 53 -1.06 31.69 23.17
CA ALA A 53 0.38 31.93 23.10
C ALA A 53 0.82 32.39 21.71
N THR A 54 0.33 31.74 20.65
CA THR A 54 0.72 32.05 19.26
C THR A 54 0.12 33.36 18.73
N ASN A 55 -0.91 33.90 19.38
CA ASN A 55 -1.47 35.21 19.03
C ASN A 55 -0.53 36.38 19.37
N GLN A 56 0.51 36.14 20.18
CA GLN A 56 1.47 37.17 20.57
C GLN A 56 2.81 36.94 19.85
N PRO A 57 3.30 37.90 19.06
CA PRO A 57 4.48 37.71 18.19
C PRO A 57 5.80 37.46 18.92
N ASN A 58 5.87 37.76 20.23
CA ASN A 58 7.07 37.57 21.05
C ASN A 58 6.92 36.46 22.11
N VAL A 59 5.93 35.57 21.95
CA VAL A 59 5.71 34.44 22.87
C VAL A 59 6.04 33.14 22.17
N ASN A 60 7.13 32.50 22.59
CA ASN A 60 7.48 31.17 22.13
C ASN A 60 6.73 30.13 22.97
N TYR A 61 5.85 29.35 22.34
CA TYR A 61 5.16 28.25 23.00
C TYR A 61 6.06 27.02 23.06
N SER A 62 6.29 26.51 24.28
CA SER A 62 6.82 25.17 24.50
C SER A 62 5.71 24.33 25.12
N GLY A 63 5.31 23.27 24.43
CA GLY A 63 4.37 22.30 24.96
C GLY A 63 4.96 21.46 26.09
N THR A 64 4.10 20.65 26.69
CA THR A 64 4.47 19.64 27.67
C THR A 64 5.21 18.47 27.01
N GLN A 65 6.14 17.85 27.73
CA GLN A 65 6.99 16.77 27.22
C GLN A 65 6.23 15.44 27.12
N GLY A 66 5.36 15.30 26.12
CA GLY A 66 4.72 14.03 25.76
C GLY A 66 3.44 13.66 26.51
N SER A 67 2.96 14.52 27.42
CA SER A 67 1.66 14.35 28.07
C SER A 67 0.94 15.68 28.16
N SER A 68 -0.34 15.73 27.81
CA SER A 68 -1.15 16.93 27.94
C SER A 68 -1.33 17.32 29.41
N VAL A 69 -1.60 18.59 29.65
CA VAL A 69 -1.98 19.06 31.00
C VAL A 69 -3.26 18.33 31.41
N GLY A 70 -3.18 17.59 32.53
CA GLY A 70 -4.27 16.75 33.02
C GLY A 70 -4.23 15.29 32.53
N GLY A 71 -3.24 14.90 31.73
CA GLY A 71 -2.95 13.49 31.45
C GLY A 71 -3.93 12.77 30.50
N SER A 72 -4.79 13.50 29.79
CA SER A 72 -5.80 12.95 28.88
C SER A 72 -5.25 12.07 27.75
N ASN A 73 -4.01 12.30 27.32
CA ASN A 73 -3.37 11.61 26.21
C ASN A 73 -2.32 10.57 26.68
N ILE A 74 -2.28 10.23 27.97
CA ILE A 74 -1.27 9.31 28.52
C ILE A 74 -1.39 7.94 27.85
N ASP A 75 -2.60 7.44 27.62
CA ASP A 75 -2.80 6.14 27.00
C ASP A 75 -2.30 6.11 25.55
N ASP A 76 -2.59 7.15 24.76
CA ASP A 76 -2.11 7.27 23.39
C ASP A 76 -0.58 7.43 23.32
N SER A 77 -0.03 8.28 24.18
CA SER A 77 1.43 8.50 24.29
C SER A 77 2.15 7.21 24.68
N SER A 78 1.62 6.50 25.70
CA SER A 78 2.14 5.22 26.15
C SER A 78 2.03 4.14 25.06
N LYS A 79 0.94 4.11 24.31
CA LYS A 79 0.78 3.19 23.18
C LYS A 79 1.82 3.43 22.09
N LEU A 80 2.12 4.68 21.77
CA LEU A 80 3.11 5.03 20.74
C LEU A 80 4.56 4.78 21.19
N LEU A 81 4.87 5.08 22.46
CA LEU A 81 6.22 4.98 23.00
C LEU A 81 6.57 3.57 23.49
N VAL A 82 5.65 2.94 24.23
CA VAL A 82 5.88 1.67 24.95
C VAL A 82 5.33 0.49 24.16
N GLN A 83 4.12 0.58 23.62
CA GLN A 83 3.49 -0.52 22.88
C GLN A 83 3.85 -0.52 21.39
N LYS A 84 5.03 -0.04 21.03
CA LYS A 84 5.53 -0.20 19.66
C LYS A 84 5.65 -1.70 19.39
N ILE A 85 4.78 -2.22 18.52
CA ILE A 85 4.91 -3.57 17.98
C ILE A 85 6.31 -3.64 17.39
N GLN A 86 7.16 -4.48 17.99
CA GLN A 86 8.48 -4.72 17.46
C GLN A 86 8.30 -5.25 16.05
N THR A 87 8.60 -4.41 15.06
CA THR A 87 8.42 -4.75 13.64
C THR A 87 9.32 -5.92 13.25
N ASN A 88 10.35 -6.16 14.04
CA ASN A 88 11.24 -7.31 13.95
C ASN A 88 11.13 -8.12 15.24
N ASN A 89 10.91 -9.43 15.12
CA ASN A 89 10.97 -10.34 16.25
C ASN A 89 12.40 -10.31 16.85
N PRO A 90 12.61 -10.49 18.17
CA PRO A 90 13.95 -10.69 18.71
C PRO A 90 14.56 -11.97 18.11
N GLU A 91 15.37 -11.81 17.08
CA GLU A 91 16.11 -12.90 16.44
C GLU A 91 17.42 -13.17 17.19
N ARG A 92 17.88 -14.42 17.16
CA ARG A 92 19.18 -14.77 17.72
C ARG A 92 20.27 -14.08 16.90
N LEU A 93 21.01 -13.16 17.52
CA LEU A 93 22.18 -12.52 16.95
C LEU A 93 23.20 -13.59 16.55
N ASN A 94 23.38 -13.79 15.25
CA ASN A 94 24.45 -14.62 14.71
C ASN A 94 25.66 -13.72 14.43
N LEU A 95 26.77 -13.91 15.17
CA LEU A 95 27.98 -13.08 15.08
C LEU A 95 28.87 -13.46 13.88
N VAL A 96 28.28 -13.83 12.74
CA VAL A 96 29.05 -14.03 11.52
C VAL A 96 29.34 -12.68 10.91
N GLU A 97 30.54 -12.52 10.36
CA GLU A 97 30.81 -11.37 9.54
C GLU A 97 29.81 -11.29 8.38
N ARG A 98 29.37 -10.07 8.09
CA ARG A 98 28.57 -9.79 6.91
C ARG A 98 29.37 -10.15 5.65
N PRO A 99 28.76 -10.76 4.63
CA PRO A 99 29.45 -11.10 3.37
C PRO A 99 30.14 -9.90 2.68
N PHE A 100 29.73 -8.67 2.99
CA PHE A 100 30.29 -7.44 2.42
C PHE A 100 30.53 -6.39 3.50
N LEU A 101 31.77 -5.86 3.58
CA LEU A 101 32.19 -4.86 4.57
C LEU A 101 31.61 -3.45 4.31
N THR A 102 31.04 -3.22 3.14
CA THR A 102 30.36 -1.97 2.74
C THR A 102 29.23 -2.31 1.77
N VAL A 103 28.34 -1.35 1.52
CA VAL A 103 27.30 -1.50 0.49
C VAL A 103 28.00 -1.50 -0.88
N PRO A 104 27.82 -2.53 -1.72
CA PRO A 104 28.39 -2.56 -3.06
C PRO A 104 27.75 -1.50 -3.96
N TYR A 105 28.42 -1.12 -5.05
CA TYR A 105 27.91 -0.13 -5.99
C TYR A 105 26.58 -0.57 -6.63
N LEU A 106 25.50 0.17 -6.36
CA LEU A 106 24.14 -0.13 -6.83
C LEU A 106 23.74 0.60 -8.13
N GLY A 107 24.65 1.38 -8.73
CA GLY A 107 24.31 2.26 -9.87
C GLY A 107 23.89 1.54 -11.15
N LYS A 108 24.15 0.23 -11.27
CA LYS A 108 23.70 -0.58 -12.41
C LYS A 108 22.27 -1.11 -12.27
N GLY A 109 21.60 -0.86 -11.13
CA GLY A 109 20.25 -1.34 -10.87
C GLY A 109 20.16 -2.85 -10.63
N LYS A 110 18.95 -3.38 -10.67
CA LYS A 110 18.66 -4.80 -10.50
C LYS A 110 19.01 -5.56 -11.79
N VAL A 111 19.88 -6.56 -11.67
CA VAL A 111 20.28 -7.45 -12.76
C VAL A 111 19.23 -8.55 -12.96
N ASP A 112 18.84 -8.81 -14.19
CA ASP A 112 17.98 -9.92 -14.62
C ASP A 112 18.80 -10.81 -15.56
N THR A 113 19.44 -11.83 -14.98
CA THR A 113 20.42 -12.67 -15.67
C THR A 113 19.85 -13.36 -16.91
N ASP A 114 18.58 -13.77 -16.86
CA ASP A 114 17.97 -14.52 -17.97
C ASP A 114 17.78 -13.62 -19.19
N LYS A 115 17.26 -12.40 -18.98
CA LYS A 115 17.10 -11.41 -20.05
C LYS A 115 18.43 -10.90 -20.59
N GLU A 116 19.39 -10.63 -19.70
CA GLU A 116 20.73 -10.22 -20.13
C GLU A 116 21.38 -11.30 -21.00
N THR A 117 21.24 -12.57 -20.61
CA THR A 117 21.77 -13.70 -21.39
C THR A 117 21.10 -13.81 -22.75
N GLN A 118 19.78 -13.64 -22.82
CA GLN A 118 19.04 -13.64 -24.09
C GLN A 118 19.47 -12.51 -25.03
N ILE A 119 19.78 -11.32 -24.49
CA ILE A 119 20.25 -10.18 -25.29
C ILE A 119 21.69 -10.41 -25.77
N ILE A 120 22.57 -10.88 -24.89
CA ILE A 120 23.98 -11.12 -25.21
C ILE A 120 24.14 -12.26 -26.23
N GLN A 121 23.43 -13.36 -26.02
CA GLN A 121 23.52 -14.57 -26.84
C GLN A 121 22.45 -14.63 -27.92
N GLY A 122 21.76 -13.52 -28.20
CA GLY A 122 20.62 -13.47 -29.13
C GLY A 122 20.87 -14.16 -30.47
N GLU A 123 19.81 -14.38 -31.24
CA GLU A 123 19.88 -15.21 -32.43
C GLU A 123 20.86 -14.65 -33.49
N TYR A 124 21.99 -15.34 -33.67
CA TYR A 124 23.08 -14.91 -34.55
C TYR A 124 22.75 -15.02 -36.05
N TYR A 125 21.86 -15.94 -36.42
CA TYR A 125 21.48 -16.20 -37.81
C TYR A 125 19.99 -15.96 -38.02
N THR A 126 19.64 -14.82 -38.60
CA THR A 126 18.24 -14.42 -38.88
C THR A 126 17.62 -15.23 -40.03
N ASN A 127 18.43 -15.68 -40.99
CA ASN A 127 17.96 -16.37 -42.18
C ASN A 127 18.06 -17.89 -42.06
N LYS A 128 17.22 -18.48 -41.19
CA LYS A 128 17.06 -19.94 -41.12
C LYS A 128 16.00 -20.38 -42.12
N LYS A 129 16.29 -21.43 -42.91
CA LYS A 129 15.30 -22.02 -43.83
C LYS A 129 14.03 -22.53 -43.12
N SER A 130 14.15 -22.91 -41.84
CA SER A 130 13.01 -23.29 -40.99
C SER A 130 12.09 -22.12 -40.64
N ASN A 131 12.62 -20.88 -40.62
CA ASN A 131 11.88 -19.69 -40.19
C ASN A 131 11.40 -18.89 -41.41
N ASN A 132 12.23 -18.83 -42.47
CA ASN A 132 11.92 -18.16 -43.72
C ASN A 132 11.54 -19.19 -44.80
N LEU A 133 10.26 -19.55 -44.82
CA LEU A 133 9.64 -20.52 -45.75
C LEU A 133 9.46 -19.96 -47.19
N VAL A 134 10.32 -19.01 -47.58
CA VAL A 134 10.24 -18.26 -48.84
C VAL A 134 10.28 -19.19 -50.06
N SER A 135 10.93 -20.36 -49.96
CA SER A 135 10.95 -21.38 -51.00
C SER A 135 9.69 -22.24 -51.08
N GLU A 136 8.91 -22.31 -50.00
CA GLU A 136 7.70 -23.14 -49.90
C GLU A 136 6.43 -22.34 -50.22
N THR A 137 6.52 -21.00 -50.16
CA THR A 137 5.44 -20.10 -50.53
C THR A 137 5.44 -19.80 -52.02
N SER A 138 4.26 -19.93 -52.66
CA SER A 138 4.08 -19.49 -54.04
C SER A 138 4.10 -17.97 -54.16
N PHE A 139 4.88 -17.43 -55.10
CA PHE A 139 4.90 -16.00 -55.43
C PHE A 139 3.83 -15.61 -56.46
N MET A 140 2.98 -16.54 -56.90
CA MET A 140 1.91 -16.27 -57.86
C MET A 140 1.00 -15.08 -57.48
N PRO A 141 0.64 -14.85 -56.20
CA PRO A 141 -0.16 -13.69 -55.80
C PRO A 141 0.52 -12.33 -56.07
N TYR A 142 1.86 -12.29 -56.14
CA TYR A 142 2.62 -11.08 -56.42
C TYR A 142 2.98 -10.90 -57.90
N LEU A 143 2.90 -11.98 -58.69
CA LEU A 143 3.19 -11.99 -60.12
C LEU A 143 1.93 -11.79 -60.97
N ASN A 144 0.80 -12.30 -60.50
CA ASN A 144 -0.47 -12.21 -61.21
C ASN A 144 -1.24 -10.96 -60.76
N THR A 145 -1.97 -10.35 -61.69
CA THR A 145 -2.90 -9.27 -61.34
C THR A 145 -4.01 -9.83 -60.43
N PRO A 146 -4.25 -9.26 -59.23
CA PRO A 146 -5.32 -9.73 -58.36
C PRO A 146 -6.69 -9.49 -59.01
N LEU A 147 -7.67 -10.32 -58.65
CA LEU A 147 -9.05 -10.11 -59.05
C LEU A 147 -9.60 -8.85 -58.36
N LEU A 148 -10.56 -8.20 -59.00
CA LEU A 148 -11.35 -7.17 -58.33
C LEU A 148 -12.07 -7.79 -57.13
N GLN A 149 -12.09 -7.09 -56.00
CA GLN A 149 -12.67 -7.59 -54.75
C GLN A 149 -14.12 -8.09 -54.92
N SER A 150 -14.90 -7.42 -55.78
CA SER A 150 -16.29 -7.79 -56.09
C SER A 150 -16.41 -9.11 -56.84
N ILE A 151 -15.42 -9.47 -57.66
CA ILE A 151 -15.38 -10.72 -58.41
C ILE A 151 -14.86 -11.84 -57.51
N GLU A 152 -13.83 -11.57 -56.71
CA GLU A 152 -13.27 -12.52 -55.74
C GLU A 152 -14.33 -12.94 -54.72
N SER A 153 -15.05 -11.98 -54.13
CA SER A 153 -16.11 -12.25 -53.16
C SER A 153 -17.37 -12.86 -53.78
N GLY A 154 -17.46 -12.93 -55.11
CA GLY A 154 -18.61 -13.43 -55.86
C GLY A 154 -18.32 -14.80 -56.47
N ILE A 155 -17.63 -14.79 -57.60
CA ILE A 155 -17.43 -15.94 -58.50
C ILE A 155 -16.29 -16.86 -58.05
N ALA A 156 -15.31 -16.36 -57.28
CA ALA A 156 -14.22 -17.19 -56.78
C ALA A 156 -14.54 -17.84 -55.42
N ASN A 157 -15.61 -17.40 -54.74
CA ASN A 157 -16.00 -17.92 -53.43
C ASN A 157 -16.94 -19.13 -53.59
N PRO A 158 -16.49 -20.36 -53.28
CA PRO A 158 -17.32 -21.56 -53.40
C PRO A 158 -18.56 -21.53 -52.51
N ALA A 159 -18.56 -20.76 -51.41
CA ALA A 159 -19.71 -20.62 -50.52
C ALA A 159 -20.90 -19.89 -51.15
N ASN A 160 -20.69 -19.14 -52.25
CA ASN A 160 -21.76 -18.45 -52.96
C ASN A 160 -22.40 -19.29 -54.05
N PHE A 161 -21.80 -20.43 -54.39
CA PHE A 161 -22.40 -21.38 -55.31
C PHE A 161 -23.11 -22.43 -54.49
N VAL A 162 -24.40 -22.58 -54.75
CA VAL A 162 -25.08 -23.82 -54.40
C VAL A 162 -24.61 -24.83 -55.43
N GLU A 163 -23.66 -25.68 -55.05
CA GLU A 163 -23.59 -26.97 -55.69
C GLU A 163 -24.93 -27.63 -55.37
N ASP A 164 -25.83 -27.73 -56.36
CA ASP A 164 -26.99 -28.61 -56.26
C ASP A 164 -26.39 -30.00 -56.06
N LEU A 165 -26.15 -30.43 -54.82
CA LEU A 165 -25.96 -31.80 -54.36
C LEU A 165 -25.62 -31.78 -52.86
N ASP A 166 -26.53 -32.42 -52.12
CA ASP A 166 -26.45 -32.78 -50.71
C ASP A 166 -25.08 -33.33 -50.29
N ASP A 167 -24.72 -33.17 -49.01
CA ASP A 167 -23.45 -33.53 -48.38
C ASP A 167 -23.06 -35.01 -48.67
N GLY A 168 -22.41 -35.27 -49.81
CA GLY A 168 -22.10 -36.63 -50.25
C GLY A 168 -21.84 -36.89 -51.74
N PHE A 169 -22.03 -35.94 -52.66
CA PHE A 169 -21.78 -36.21 -54.08
C PHE A 169 -20.32 -36.02 -54.50
N MET A 170 -19.57 -37.11 -54.46
CA MET A 170 -18.28 -37.22 -55.13
C MET A 170 -18.52 -37.66 -56.59
N ARG A 171 -18.12 -36.83 -57.57
CA ARG A 171 -18.22 -37.17 -59.00
C ARG A 171 -17.20 -38.28 -59.33
N GLY A 172 -17.61 -39.53 -59.18
CA GLY A 172 -16.76 -40.73 -59.32
C GLY A 172 -16.84 -41.63 -58.10
N SER A 173 -18.01 -42.25 -57.91
CA SER A 173 -18.44 -43.06 -56.74
C SER A 173 -17.34 -43.82 -55.99
N MET A 174 -17.34 -43.72 -54.65
CA MET A 174 -16.86 -44.80 -53.80
C MET A 174 -17.89 -45.94 -53.85
N PRO A 175 -17.52 -47.18 -54.21
CA PRO A 175 -18.48 -48.29 -54.26
C PRO A 175 -19.05 -48.52 -52.85
N THR A 176 -20.38 -48.71 -52.76
CA THR A 176 -21.11 -48.91 -51.49
C THR A 176 -20.54 -50.03 -50.61
N ARG A 177 -19.79 -50.96 -51.20
CA ARG A 177 -19.12 -52.06 -50.52
C ARG A 177 -17.96 -51.62 -49.62
N ASP A 178 -17.31 -50.50 -49.90
CA ASP A 178 -16.20 -49.99 -49.10
C ASP A 178 -16.64 -49.02 -47.99
N LEU A 179 -17.88 -48.50 -48.05
CA LEU A 179 -18.43 -47.57 -47.05
C LEU A 179 -18.55 -48.19 -45.65
N HIS A 180 -18.88 -49.48 -45.57
CA HIS A 180 -19.11 -50.20 -44.32
C HIS A 180 -17.87 -50.97 -43.83
N ARG A 181 -16.71 -50.80 -44.48
CA ARG A 181 -15.54 -51.65 -44.24
C ARG A 181 -14.88 -51.39 -42.89
N ASP A 182 -14.96 -50.17 -42.37
CA ASP A 182 -14.29 -49.74 -41.14
C ASP A 182 -15.22 -49.55 -39.92
N GLU A 183 -16.53 -49.78 -40.05
CA GLU A 183 -17.47 -49.63 -38.92
C GLU A 183 -17.35 -50.74 -37.84
N ARG A 184 -16.59 -51.81 -38.10
CA ARG A 184 -16.44 -52.96 -37.18
C ARG A 184 -15.02 -53.16 -36.65
N ARG A 185 -14.32 -52.08 -36.34
CA ARG A 185 -13.03 -52.14 -35.63
C ARG A 185 -12.99 -51.22 -34.41
N THR A 186 -13.90 -51.46 -33.47
CA THR A 186 -13.70 -51.27 -32.02
C THR A 186 -14.62 -52.22 -31.28
#